data_AF-A0A484KY47-F1
#
_entry.id   AF-A0A484KY47-F1
#
_cell.length_a   1.000
_cell.length_b   1.000
_cell.length_c   1.000
_cell.angle_alpha   90.00
_cell.angle_beta   90.00
_cell.angle_gamma   90.00
#
_symmetry.space_group_name_H-M   'P 1'
#
loop_
_entity.id
_entity.type
_entity.pdbx_description
1 polymer ?
#
loop_
_entity_poly.entity_id
_entity_poly.type
_entity_poly.pdbx_seq_one_letter_code
_entity_poly.pdbx_strand_id
1 'polypeptide(L)' 'MTFLLTARGLAVRGGIVDAPAANRGGIWGLHKLTKLLLIVNVQNGLGPIRVVLSPENTFGDLIKEAIEC' A
#
# COMPACT_ATOMS: atom_id res chain seq x y z
N MET A 1 -20.04 0.20 1.86
CA MET A 1 -19.32 1.36 2.43
C MET A 1 -18.55 2.03 1.29
N THR A 2 -18.98 3.19 0.81
CA THR A 2 -18.42 3.87 -0.36
C THR A 2 -17.55 5.05 0.11
N PHE A 3 -16.30 5.14 -0.34
CA PHE A 3 -15.42 6.27 -0.04
C PHE A 3 -15.29 7.15 -1.28
N LEU A 4 -15.69 8.43 -1.16
CA LEU A 4 -15.58 9.45 -2.19
C LEU A 4 -14.47 10.42 -1.79
N LEU A 5 -13.34 10.43 -2.50
CA LEU A 5 -12.25 11.38 -2.26
C LEU A 5 -12.40 12.57 -3.23
N THR A 6 -12.90 13.71 -2.73
CA THR A 6 -12.91 14.97 -3.49
C THR A 6 -11.62 15.75 -3.20
N ALA A 7 -10.74 15.86 -4.18
CA ALA A 7 -9.58 16.75 -4.11
C ALA A 7 -9.94 18.11 -4.75
N ARG A 8 -10.12 19.15 -3.94
CA ARG A 8 -10.15 20.55 -4.39
C ARG A 8 -8.84 21.22 -4.02
N GLY A 9 -7.93 21.33 -4.99
CA GLY A 9 -6.69 22.11 -4.89
C GLY A 9 -6.86 23.48 -5.53
N LEU A 10 -6.75 24.52 -4.71
CA LEU A 10 -6.89 25.95 -5.02
C LEU A 10 -5.70 26.47 -5.84
N ALA A 11 -5.96 27.13 -6.98
CA ALA A 11 -4.92 27.77 -7.79
C ALA A 11 -4.56 29.15 -7.25
N VAL A 12 -3.27 29.42 -7.03
CA VAL A 12 -2.71 30.75 -6.77
C VAL A 12 -1.60 31.02 -7.79
N ARG A 13 -1.75 32.12 -8.54
CA ARG A 13 -0.85 32.60 -9.61
C ARG A 13 0.34 33.37 -9.02
N GLY A 14 1.54 33.19 -9.58
CA GLY A 14 2.64 34.15 -9.42
C GLY A 14 4.01 33.69 -9.94
N GLY A 15 4.53 34.37 -10.97
CA GLY A 15 5.96 34.60 -11.21
C GLY A 15 6.76 33.54 -11.99
N ILE A 16 7.09 33.83 -13.26
CA ILE A 16 8.14 33.14 -14.02
C ILE A 16 9.49 33.47 -13.40
N VAL A 17 10.13 32.47 -12.79
CA VAL A 17 11.56 32.46 -12.50
C VAL A 17 12.10 31.22 -13.19
N ASP A 18 12.85 31.40 -14.27
CA ASP A 18 13.58 30.35 -14.97
C ASP A 18 14.71 29.83 -14.06
N ALA A 19 14.37 28.88 -13.19
CA ALA A 19 15.36 28.06 -12.51
C ALA A 19 15.89 27.03 -13.51
N PRO A 20 17.23 26.79 -13.56
CA PRO A 20 17.76 25.73 -14.40
C PRO A 20 17.06 24.44 -14.01
N ALA A 21 16.47 23.77 -15.00
CA ALA A 21 15.81 22.49 -14.85
C ALA A 21 16.85 21.47 -14.36
N ALA A 22 17.04 21.43 -13.04
CA ALA A 22 17.58 20.28 -12.38
C ALA A 22 16.61 19.17 -12.73
N ASN A 23 17.03 18.31 -13.66
CA ASN A 23 16.44 17.02 -13.92
C ASN A 23 16.59 16.20 -12.64
N ARG A 24 15.78 16.54 -11.64
CA ARG A 24 15.32 15.61 -10.63
C ARG A 24 14.39 14.69 -11.40
N GLY A 25 15.01 13.76 -12.14
CA GLY A 25 14.47 12.43 -12.33
C GLY A 25 14.33 11.82 -10.94
N GLY A 26 13.36 12.36 -10.18
CA GLY A 26 12.77 11.63 -9.10
C GLY A 26 12.29 10.38 -9.78
N ILE A 27 12.91 9.26 -9.45
CA ILE A 27 12.19 8.01 -9.46
C ILE A 27 10.99 8.36 -8.58
N TRP A 28 9.84 8.63 -9.20
CA TRP A 28 8.57 8.54 -8.52
C TRP A 28 8.57 7.10 -8.11
N GLY A 29 9.08 6.86 -6.89
CA GLY A 29 9.29 5.55 -6.35
C GLY A 29 7.97 4.86 -6.60
N LEU A 30 7.97 3.89 -7.51
CA LEU A 30 6.85 2.99 -7.60
C LEU A 30 6.88 2.35 -6.22
N HIS A 31 6.04 2.83 -5.30
CA HIS A 31 5.88 2.25 -3.98
C HIS A 31 5.27 0.88 -4.23
N LYS A 32 6.13 -0.06 -4.66
CA LYS A 32 5.78 -1.43 -4.92
C LYS A 32 5.64 -2.03 -3.54
N LEU A 33 4.42 -2.40 -3.20
CA LEU A 33 4.16 -3.24 -2.05
C LEU A 33 5.08 -4.45 -2.16
N THR A 34 5.96 -4.67 -1.19
CA THR A 34 6.87 -5.83 -1.20
C THR A 34 6.38 -6.92 -0.28
N LYS A 35 5.65 -6.54 0.78
CA LYS A 35 5.09 -7.45 1.78
C LYS A 35 3.79 -6.89 2.37
N LEU A 36 2.93 -7.79 2.80
CA LEU A 36 1.68 -7.57 3.50
C LEU A 36 1.72 -8.33 4.83
N LEU A 37 1.40 -7.63 5.92
CA LEU A 37 1.14 -8.26 7.21
C LEU A 37 -0.37 -8.32 7.41
N LEU A 38 -0.93 -9.52 7.48
CA LEU A 38 -2.35 -9.76 7.74
C LEU A 38 -2.53 -10.28 9.16
N ILE A 39 -3.53 -9.76 9.86
CA ILE A 39 -3.99 -10.29 11.14
C ILE A 39 -5.28 -11.05 10.85
N VAL A 40 -5.23 -12.37 10.99
CA VAL A 40 -6.34 -13.27 10.67
C VAL A 40 -6.92 -13.81 11.95
N ASN A 41 -8.24 -13.74 12.08
CA ASN A 41 -8.95 -14.44 13.15
C ASN A 41 -9.54 -15.73 12.59
N VAL A 42 -9.13 -16.87 13.14
CA VAL A 42 -9.64 -18.18 12.74
C VAL A 42 -10.80 -18.54 13.65
N GLN A 43 -11.94 -18.90 13.06
CA GLN A 43 -13.07 -19.39 13.85
C GLN A 43 -12.64 -20.62 14.66
N ASN A 44 -12.99 -20.64 15.95
CA ASN A 44 -12.58 -21.67 16.91
C ASN A 44 -11.04 -21.76 17.12
N GLY A 45 -10.28 -20.77 16.66
CA GLY A 45 -8.84 -20.67 16.93
C GLY A 45 -8.54 -20.14 18.34
N LEU A 46 -7.28 -20.28 18.77
CA LEU A 46 -6.80 -19.82 20.07
C LEU A 46 -6.57 -18.30 20.14
N GLY A 47 -6.76 -17.58 19.02
CA GLY A 47 -6.62 -16.14 18.92
C GLY A 47 -6.19 -15.68 17.52
N PRO A 48 -5.99 -14.37 17.33
CA PRO A 48 -5.55 -13.81 16.06
C PRO A 48 -4.13 -14.25 15.69
N ILE A 49 -3.94 -14.66 14.44
CA ILE A 49 -2.67 -15.09 13.86
C ILE A 49 -2.12 -13.98 12.96
N ARG A 50 -0.80 -13.82 12.90
CA ARG A 50 -0.11 -12.86 12.04
C ARG A 50 0.54 -13.59 10.89
N VAL A 51 0.17 -13.22 9.66
CA VAL A 51 0.72 -13.83 8.44
C VAL A 51 1.43 -12.76 7.61
N VAL A 52 2.64 -13.06 7.13
CA VAL A 52 3.40 -12.17 6.24
C VAL A 52 3.43 -12.76 4.84
N LEU A 53 2.89 -12.04 3.86
CA LEU A 53 2.81 -12.47 2.47
C LEU A 53 3.47 -11.46 1.53
N SER A 54 3.95 -11.92 0.39
CA SER A 54 4.28 -11.09 -0.76
C SER A 54 3.02 -10.76 -1.58
N PRO A 55 2.99 -9.67 -2.37
CA PRO A 55 1.82 -9.31 -3.18
C PRO A 55 1.39 -10.36 -4.19
N GLU A 56 2.32 -11.22 -4.62
CA GLU A 56 2.08 -12.29 -5.58
C GLU A 56 1.43 -13.54 -4.92
N ASN A 57 1.34 -13.57 -3.58
CA ASN A 57 0.71 -14.68 -2.87
C ASN A 57 -0.80 -14.69 -3.07
N THR A 58 -1.33 -15.90 -3.16
CA THR A 58 -2.74 -16.19 -3.33
C THR A 58 -3.44 -16.33 -1.98
N PHE A 59 -4.78 -16.32 -2.02
CA PHE A 59 -5.58 -16.63 -0.83
C PHE A 59 -5.32 -18.06 -0.32
N GLY A 60 -4.95 -19.00 -1.21
CA GLY A 60 -4.57 -20.36 -0.80
C GLY A 60 -3.30 -20.37 0.05
N ASP A 61 -2.32 -19.53 -0.28
CA ASP A 61 -1.11 -19.35 0.53
C ASP A 61 -1.46 -18.77 1.90
N LEU A 62 -2.38 -17.80 1.97
CA LEU A 62 -2.87 -17.28 3.26
C LEU A 62 -3.47 -18.38 4.14
N ILE A 63 -4.34 -19.22 3.57
CA ILE A 63 -4.97 -20.32 4.30
C ILE A 63 -3.90 -21.30 4.81
N LYS A 64 -2.96 -21.67 3.94
CA LYS A 64 -1.87 -22.57 4.28
C LYS A 64 -1.05 -22.04 5.45
N GLU A 65 -0.57 -20.81 5.34
CA GLU A 65 0.24 -20.15 6.37
C GLU A 65 -0.54 -19.95 7.69
N ALA A 66 -1.88 -19.81 7.63
CA ALA A 66 -2.72 -19.67 8.81
C ALA A 66 -3.02 -21.01 9.52
N ILE A 67 -2.92 -22.16 8.83
CA ILE A 67 -3.26 -23.49 9.37
C ILE A 67 -2.01 -24.28 9.78
N GLU A 68 -0.92 -24.17 9.02
CA GLU A 68 0.30 -24.97 9.21
C GLU A 68 1.30 -24.36 10.22
N CYS A 69 0.81 -23.72 11.29
CA CYS A 69 1.63 -23.10 12.34
C CYS A 69 2.69 -24.03 12.93
#